data_AF-G2DWT0-F1
#
_entry.id   AF-G2DWT0-F1
#
_cell.length_a   1.000
_cell.length_b   1.000
_cell.length_c   1.000
_cell.angle_alpha   90.00
_cell.angle_beta   90.00
_cell.angle_gamma   90.00
#
_symmetry.space_group_name_H-M   'P 1'
#
loop_
_entity.id
_entity.type
_entity.pdbx_description
1 polymer ?
#
loop_
_entity_poly.entity_id
_entity_poly.type
_entity_poly.pdbx_seq_one_letter_code
_entity_poly.pdbx_strand_id
1 'polypeptide(L)'
;MSKLLTWRDEWSLHIDVLDKDHRALIERLSDICVRFCPEASAGRSGDAMALLDALSQLGDEMRQHLQREEEFMRAFDYEGVGEHQSEHALLLAEFTALLREWRAEGLHVFDESIQCILSDWLLAHILGADREFADVYFRLCGKDVSNDQEPRALRQLQSSYRSGLRSTLAK
;
A
#
# COMPACT_ATOMS: atom_id res chain seq x y z
N MET A 1 -12.50 21.19 -4.18
CA MET A 1 -12.66 20.22 -3.08
C MET A 1 -12.05 18.93 -3.58
N SER A 2 -10.83 18.62 -3.12
CA SER A 2 -10.17 17.37 -3.47
C SER A 2 -11.08 16.22 -3.07
N LYS A 3 -11.28 15.29 -4.01
CA LYS A 3 -12.07 14.09 -3.75
C LYS A 3 -11.28 13.22 -2.79
N LEU A 4 -11.72 13.19 -1.53
CA LEU A 4 -11.07 12.43 -0.47
C LEU A 4 -11.00 10.96 -0.88
N LEU A 5 -9.79 10.41 -0.94
CA LEU A 5 -9.56 8.99 -1.22
C LEU A 5 -10.07 8.19 -0.01
N THR A 6 -11.15 7.43 -0.19
CA THR A 6 -11.73 6.60 0.86
C THR A 6 -11.80 5.18 0.36
N TRP A 7 -11.34 4.22 1.18
CA TRP A 7 -11.46 2.80 0.89
C TRP A 7 -12.89 2.41 0.48
N ARG A 8 -12.99 1.53 -0.51
CA ARG A 8 -14.25 0.93 -0.94
C ARG A 8 -14.12 -0.58 -0.96
N ASP A 9 -15.16 -1.27 -0.50
CA ASP A 9 -15.14 -2.74 -0.47
C ASP A 9 -15.01 -3.36 -1.88
N GLU A 10 -15.31 -2.61 -2.95
CA GLU A 10 -15.06 -3.00 -4.34
C GLU A 10 -13.56 -3.11 -4.71
N TRP A 11 -12.66 -2.65 -3.85
CA TRP A 11 -11.20 -2.76 -3.99
C TRP A 11 -10.60 -3.93 -3.22
N SER A 12 -11.42 -4.63 -2.42
CA SER A 12 -11.02 -5.81 -1.67
C SER A 12 -10.46 -6.88 -2.61
N LEU A 13 -9.36 -7.50 -2.19
CA LEU A 13 -8.83 -8.74 -2.74
C LEU A 13 -9.43 -9.96 -2.06
N HIS A 14 -10.26 -9.78 -1.04
CA HIS A 14 -10.78 -10.83 -0.16
C HIS A 14 -9.68 -11.61 0.58
N ILE A 15 -8.49 -11.02 0.71
CA ILE A 15 -7.37 -11.54 1.49
C ILE A 15 -7.17 -10.62 2.69
N ASP A 16 -7.70 -11.03 3.85
CA ASP A 16 -7.78 -10.23 5.10
C ASP A 16 -6.50 -9.46 5.46
N VAL A 17 -5.33 -10.08 5.25
CA VAL A 17 -4.04 -9.49 5.61
C VAL A 17 -3.63 -8.37 4.65
N LEU A 18 -3.91 -8.53 3.37
CA LEU A 18 -3.57 -7.55 2.34
C LEU A 18 -4.56 -6.39 2.31
N ASP A 19 -5.87 -6.69 2.41
CA ASP A 19 -6.92 -5.67 2.48
C ASP A 19 -6.71 -4.72 3.67
N LYS A 20 -6.15 -5.20 4.78
CA LYS A 20 -5.81 -4.36 5.94
C LYS A 20 -4.68 -3.39 5.64
N ASP A 21 -3.64 -3.88 4.97
CA ASP A 21 -2.53 -3.04 4.55
C ASP A 21 -3.00 -1.99 3.54
N HIS A 22 -3.79 -2.39 2.52
CA HIS A 22 -4.32 -1.46 1.53
C HIS A 22 -5.22 -0.39 2.15
N ARG A 23 -6.11 -0.77 3.09
CA ARG A 23 -6.92 0.19 3.85
C ARG A 23 -6.04 1.19 4.61
N ALA A 24 -5.02 0.71 5.31
CA ALA A 24 -4.10 1.56 6.07
C ALA A 24 -3.33 2.54 5.15
N LEU A 25 -2.85 2.08 4.00
CA LEU A 25 -2.16 2.91 3.00
C LEU A 25 -3.09 3.98 2.43
N ILE A 26 -4.32 3.61 2.08
CA ILE A 26 -5.33 4.55 1.56
C ILE A 26 -5.72 5.58 2.62
N GLU A 27 -5.95 5.16 3.86
CA GLU A 27 -6.25 6.06 4.97
C GLU A 27 -5.08 7.02 5.26
N ARG A 28 -3.84 6.53 5.25
CA ARG A 28 -2.64 7.34 5.40
C ARG A 28 -2.51 8.39 4.30
N LEU A 29 -2.65 7.97 3.03
CA LEU A 29 -2.55 8.88 1.90
C LEU A 29 -3.66 9.94 1.95
N SER A 30 -4.88 9.53 2.33
CA SER A 30 -6.02 10.44 2.51
C SER A 30 -5.75 11.48 3.59
N ASP A 31 -5.21 11.08 4.75
CA ASP A 31 -4.81 12.00 5.82
C ASP A 31 -3.74 13.00 5.36
N ILE A 32 -2.74 12.53 4.60
CA ILE A 32 -1.70 13.40 4.00
C ILE A 32 -2.35 14.43 3.06
N CYS A 33 -3.23 13.99 2.15
CA CYS A 33 -3.95 14.88 1.23
C CYS A 33 -4.76 15.95 1.95
N VAL A 34 -5.47 15.60 3.02
CA VAL A 34 -6.26 16.55 3.81
C VAL A 34 -5.38 17.52 4.59
N ARG A 35 -4.33 17.01 5.23
CA ARG A 35 -3.46 17.81 6.11
C ARG A 35 -2.62 18.81 5.34
N PHE A 36 -2.22 18.46 4.12
CA PHE A 36 -1.28 19.24 3.32
C PHE A 36 -1.89 19.82 2.05
N CYS A 37 -3.22 19.84 1.90
CA CYS A 37 -3.85 20.52 0.78
C CYS A 37 -3.55 22.04 0.79
N PRO A 38 -3.60 22.71 -0.36
CA PRO A 38 -3.32 24.15 -0.45
C PRO A 38 -4.18 25.02 0.48
N GLU A 39 -5.42 24.61 0.74
CA GLU A 39 -6.34 25.34 1.63
C GLU A 39 -5.99 25.17 3.12
N ALA A 40 -5.38 24.04 3.51
CA ALA A 40 -4.95 23.76 4.88
C ALA A 40 -3.52 24.29 5.16
N SER A 41 -2.66 24.28 4.15
CA SER A 41 -1.26 24.70 4.22
C SER A 41 -1.12 26.12 3.68
N ALA A 42 -1.34 27.14 4.53
CA ALA A 42 -1.24 28.56 4.16
C ALA A 42 0.21 29.04 3.89
N GLY A 43 1.03 28.27 3.18
CA GLY A 43 2.36 28.63 2.70
C GLY A 43 3.46 28.66 3.78
N ARG A 44 3.32 27.91 4.88
CA ARG A 44 4.33 27.88 5.95
C ARG A 44 5.45 26.91 5.59
N SER A 45 6.71 27.37 5.64
CA SER A 45 7.90 26.53 5.34
C SER A 45 8.02 25.29 6.24
N GLY A 46 7.41 25.27 7.43
CA GLY A 46 7.35 24.08 8.30
C GLY A 46 6.46 22.96 7.77
N ASP A 47 5.51 23.27 6.89
CA ASP A 47 4.56 22.30 6.34
C ASP A 47 5.22 21.42 5.26
N ALA A 48 6.21 21.94 4.54
CA ALA A 48 6.91 21.20 3.48
C ALA A 48 7.78 20.04 4.04
N MET A 49 8.55 20.29 5.10
CA MET A 49 9.33 19.23 5.75
C MET A 49 8.43 18.18 6.41
N ALA A 50 7.36 18.62 7.08
CA ALA A 50 6.38 17.72 7.67
C ALA A 50 5.68 16.84 6.62
N LEU A 51 5.41 17.39 5.42
CA LEU A 51 4.87 16.63 4.30
C LEU A 51 5.88 15.59 3.80
N LEU A 52 7.14 15.98 3.58
CA LEU A 52 8.18 15.05 3.16
C LEU A 52 8.37 13.90 4.16
N ASP A 53 8.29 14.19 5.46
CA ASP A 53 8.38 13.18 6.51
C ASP A 53 7.15 12.26 6.51
N ALA A 54 5.95 12.80 6.28
CA ALA A 54 4.73 12.00 6.18
C ALA A 54 4.73 11.08 4.95
N LEU A 55 5.19 11.59 3.80
CA LEU A 55 5.35 10.77 2.59
C LEU A 55 6.47 9.75 2.72
N SER A 56 7.56 10.07 3.43
CA SER A 56 8.62 9.09 3.71
C SER A 56 8.07 7.92 4.55
N GLN A 57 7.23 8.22 5.54
CA GLN A 57 6.54 7.19 6.33
C GLN A 57 5.59 6.35 5.49
N LEU A 58 4.81 6.97 4.59
CA LEU A 58 3.97 6.25 3.63
C LEU A 58 4.81 5.30 2.76
N GLY A 59 5.98 5.74 2.28
CA GLY A 59 6.89 4.90 1.50
C GLY A 59 7.44 3.69 2.28
N ASP A 60 7.70 3.86 3.58
CA ASP A 60 8.10 2.75 4.46
C ASP A 60 6.94 1.79 4.74
N GLU A 61 5.73 2.30 4.94
CA GLU A 61 4.50 1.50 5.08
C GLU A 61 4.25 0.68 3.79
N MET A 62 4.39 1.31 2.61
CA MET A 62 4.30 0.63 1.31
C MET A 62 5.35 -0.46 1.16
N ARG A 63 6.64 -0.18 1.45
CA ARG A 63 7.71 -1.19 1.33
C ARG A 63 7.39 -2.45 2.15
N GLN A 64 6.85 -2.27 3.36
CA GLN A 64 6.47 -3.40 4.21
C GLN A 64 5.29 -4.19 3.65
N HIS A 65 4.31 -3.50 3.06
CA HIS A 65 3.18 -4.13 2.39
C HIS A 65 3.62 -4.95 1.17
N LEU A 66 4.43 -4.36 0.27
CA LEU A 66 4.97 -5.04 -0.91
C LEU A 66 5.78 -6.29 -0.54
N GLN A 67 6.59 -6.22 0.53
CA GLN A 67 7.32 -7.38 1.06
C GLN A 67 6.37 -8.50 1.52
N ARG A 68 5.26 -8.16 2.18
CA ARG A 68 4.25 -9.13 2.62
C ARG A 68 3.51 -9.77 1.45
N GLU A 69 3.21 -9.01 0.40
CA GLU A 69 2.64 -9.57 -0.83
C GLU A 69 3.60 -10.53 -1.50
N GLU A 70 4.89 -10.20 -1.58
CA GLU A 70 5.88 -11.11 -2.12
C GLU A 70 6.03 -12.38 -1.29
N GLU A 71 5.99 -12.29 0.04
CA GLU A 71 5.97 -13.45 0.92
C GLU A 71 4.70 -14.29 0.71
N PHE A 72 3.54 -13.64 0.55
CA PHE A 72 2.28 -14.29 0.26
C PHE A 72 2.33 -15.03 -1.09
N MET A 73 2.77 -14.36 -2.16
CA MET A 73 2.95 -14.93 -3.50
C MET A 73 3.89 -16.14 -3.50
N ARG A 74 5.03 -16.06 -2.82
CA ARG A 74 5.95 -17.21 -2.69
C ARG A 74 5.32 -18.38 -1.93
N ALA A 75 4.48 -18.11 -0.94
CA ALA A 75 3.90 -19.15 -0.10
C ALA A 75 2.83 -20.01 -0.79
N PHE A 76 2.30 -19.58 -1.94
CA PHE A 76 1.45 -20.41 -2.81
C PHE A 76 2.09 -20.73 -4.17
N ASP A 77 3.40 -20.50 -4.32
CA ASP A 77 4.15 -20.75 -5.56
C ASP A 77 3.60 -19.99 -6.79
N TYR A 78 3.28 -18.70 -6.61
CA TYR A 78 2.85 -17.84 -7.73
C TYR A 78 3.95 -17.68 -8.78
N GLU A 79 3.67 -18.12 -10.01
CA GLU A 79 4.63 -18.10 -11.13
C GLU A 79 5.05 -16.66 -11.51
N GLY A 80 4.13 -15.69 -11.39
CA GLY A 80 4.35 -14.29 -11.75
C GLY A 80 5.14 -13.47 -10.72
N VAL A 81 5.64 -14.07 -9.64
CA VAL A 81 6.27 -13.34 -8.53
C VAL A 81 7.46 -12.47 -8.98
N GLY A 82 8.25 -12.91 -9.96
CA GLY A 82 9.42 -12.15 -10.43
C GLY A 82 9.04 -10.89 -11.22
N GLU A 83 7.97 -10.95 -12.00
CA GLU A 83 7.43 -9.79 -12.72
C GLU A 83 6.84 -8.79 -11.74
N HIS A 84 5.99 -9.27 -10.82
CA HIS A 84 5.36 -8.44 -9.79
C HIS A 84 6.39 -7.77 -8.85
N GLN A 85 7.48 -8.48 -8.49
CA GLN A 85 8.61 -7.89 -7.75
C GLN A 85 9.32 -6.76 -8.53
N SER A 86 9.40 -6.89 -9.86
CA SER A 86 10.03 -5.87 -10.70
C SER A 86 9.15 -4.62 -10.76
N GLU A 87 7.83 -4.78 -10.80
CA GLU A 87 6.88 -3.69 -10.65
C GLU A 87 7.06 -3.00 -9.29
N HIS A 88 7.06 -3.74 -8.17
CA HIS A 88 7.33 -3.19 -6.84
C HIS A 88 8.62 -2.37 -6.76
N ALA A 89 9.71 -2.88 -7.36
CA ALA A 89 10.99 -2.20 -7.36
C ALA A 89 10.92 -0.88 -8.15
N LEU A 90 10.25 -0.86 -9.30
CA LEU A 90 10.04 0.35 -10.09
C LEU A 90 9.19 1.36 -9.31
N LEU A 91 8.09 0.89 -8.71
CA LEU A 91 7.18 1.71 -7.91
C LEU A 91 7.90 2.44 -6.78
N LEU A 92 8.69 1.71 -5.97
CA LEU A 92 9.48 2.30 -4.89
C LEU A 92 10.59 3.21 -5.39
N ALA A 93 11.20 2.91 -6.53
CA ALA A 93 12.24 3.74 -7.12
C ALA A 93 11.69 5.09 -7.58
N GLU A 94 10.55 5.12 -8.27
CA GLU A 94 9.86 6.33 -8.70
C GLU A 94 9.44 7.19 -7.51
N PHE A 95 8.81 6.59 -6.51
CA PHE A 95 8.40 7.28 -5.28
C PHE A 95 9.61 7.88 -4.54
N THR A 96 10.69 7.11 -4.40
CA THR A 96 11.91 7.59 -3.72
C THR A 96 12.60 8.69 -4.51
N ALA A 97 12.61 8.62 -5.84
CA ALA A 97 13.17 9.65 -6.71
C ALA A 97 12.40 10.97 -6.53
N LEU A 98 11.07 10.91 -6.55
CA LEU A 98 10.19 12.05 -6.33
C LEU A 98 10.47 12.74 -4.99
N LEU A 99 10.57 11.98 -3.89
CA LEU A 99 10.88 12.54 -2.57
C LEU A 99 12.27 13.18 -2.50
N ARG A 100 13.26 12.62 -3.22
CA ARG A 100 14.62 13.18 -3.27
C ARG A 100 14.65 14.49 -4.03
N GLU A 101 13.95 14.57 -5.16
CA GLU A 101 13.79 15.79 -5.96
C GLU A 101 13.12 16.89 -5.12
N TRP A 102 11.98 16.58 -4.49
CA TRP A 102 11.26 17.52 -3.64
C TRP A 102 12.06 18.00 -2.42
N ARG A 103 12.92 17.14 -1.87
CA ARG A 103 13.83 17.53 -0.78
C ARG A 103 14.97 18.45 -1.26
N ALA A 104 15.44 18.27 -2.49
CA ALA A 104 16.56 19.04 -3.05
C ALA A 104 16.13 20.41 -3.60
N GLU A 105 15.03 20.43 -4.35
CA GLU A 105 14.53 21.64 -5.03
C GLU A 105 13.54 22.42 -4.17
N GLY A 106 12.96 21.76 -3.16
CA GLY A 106 11.90 22.28 -2.32
C GLY A 106 10.53 22.00 -2.94
N LEU A 107 9.68 21.28 -2.21
CA LEU A 107 8.28 21.14 -2.61
C LEU A 107 7.53 22.43 -2.30
N HIS A 108 7.20 23.18 -3.35
CA HIS A 108 6.52 24.46 -3.19
C HIS A 108 5.01 24.31 -2.95
N VAL A 109 4.36 23.29 -3.54
CA VAL A 109 2.91 23.04 -3.39
C VAL A 109 2.60 21.55 -3.53
N PHE A 110 1.81 20.98 -2.61
CA PHE A 110 1.21 19.63 -2.71
C PHE A 110 -0.23 19.75 -3.20
N ASP A 111 -0.36 20.12 -4.48
CA ASP A 111 -1.64 20.43 -5.08
C ASP A 111 -2.48 19.18 -5.39
N GLU A 112 -3.70 19.42 -5.86
CA GLU A 112 -4.65 18.38 -6.24
C GLU A 112 -4.11 17.47 -7.35
N SER A 113 -3.22 17.97 -8.24
CA SER A 113 -2.63 17.15 -9.30
C SER A 113 -1.72 16.07 -8.70
N ILE A 114 -0.82 16.47 -7.80
CA ILE A 114 0.08 15.51 -7.12
C ILE A 114 -0.73 14.52 -6.28
N GLN A 115 -1.73 14.99 -5.56
CA GLN A 115 -2.62 14.13 -4.75
C GLN A 115 -3.34 13.09 -5.61
N CYS A 116 -3.87 13.49 -6.77
CA CYS A 116 -4.52 12.59 -7.72
C CYS A 116 -3.52 11.57 -8.28
N ILE A 117 -2.32 11.98 -8.69
CA ILE A 117 -1.29 11.08 -9.21
C ILE A 117 -0.95 9.97 -8.20
N LEU A 118 -0.70 10.34 -6.93
CA LEU A 118 -0.38 9.34 -5.88
C LEU A 118 -1.56 8.40 -5.61
N SER A 119 -2.78 8.94 -5.62
CA SER A 119 -4.01 8.15 -5.38
C SER A 119 -4.29 7.18 -6.52
N ASP A 120 -4.21 7.65 -7.76
CA ASP A 120 -4.43 6.85 -8.97
C ASP A 120 -3.39 5.76 -9.10
N TRP A 121 -2.12 6.07 -8.78
CA TRP A 121 -1.03 5.12 -8.81
C TRP A 121 -1.21 3.98 -7.80
N LEU A 122 -1.58 4.29 -6.55
CA LEU A 122 -1.85 3.27 -5.53
C LEU A 122 -3.05 2.41 -5.93
N LEU A 123 -4.14 3.01 -6.40
CA LEU A 123 -5.32 2.28 -6.84
C LEU A 123 -5.07 1.44 -8.09
N ALA A 124 -4.28 1.92 -9.04
CA ALA A 124 -3.97 1.19 -10.26
C ALA A 124 -3.18 -0.09 -9.96
N HIS A 125 -2.25 -0.05 -9.00
CA HIS A 125 -1.52 -1.23 -8.55
C HIS A 125 -2.47 -2.25 -7.89
N ILE A 126 -3.27 -1.82 -6.91
CA ILE A 126 -4.23 -2.67 -6.19
C ILE A 126 -5.24 -3.33 -7.14
N LEU A 127 -5.83 -2.55 -8.04
CA LEU A 127 -6.90 -3.04 -8.93
C LEU A 127 -6.37 -3.77 -10.17
N GLY A 128 -5.08 -3.64 -10.45
CA GLY A 128 -4.38 -4.30 -11.55
C GLY A 128 -3.61 -5.51 -11.04
N ALA A 129 -2.36 -5.29 -10.67
CA ALA A 129 -1.40 -6.34 -10.33
C ALA A 129 -1.86 -7.19 -9.13
N ASP A 130 -2.33 -6.54 -8.05
CA ASP A 130 -2.63 -7.28 -6.82
C ASP A 130 -3.88 -8.15 -6.99
N ARG A 131 -4.87 -7.61 -7.71
CA ARG A 131 -6.08 -8.34 -8.09
C ARG A 131 -5.77 -9.54 -8.98
N GLU A 132 -4.82 -9.42 -9.89
CA GLU A 132 -4.44 -10.53 -10.76
C GLU A 132 -3.89 -11.73 -9.95
N PHE A 133 -2.96 -11.50 -9.02
CA PHE A 133 -2.44 -12.62 -8.23
C PHE A 133 -3.49 -13.14 -7.24
N ALA A 134 -4.37 -12.28 -6.71
CA ALA A 134 -5.48 -12.71 -5.85
C ALA A 134 -6.42 -13.66 -6.59
N ASP A 135 -6.78 -13.35 -7.84
CA ASP A 135 -7.59 -14.22 -8.69
C ASP A 135 -6.93 -15.58 -8.93
N VAL A 136 -5.60 -15.59 -9.13
CA VAL A 136 -4.83 -16.84 -9.26
C VAL A 136 -4.81 -17.61 -7.95
N TYR A 137 -4.61 -16.93 -6.81
CA TYR A 137 -4.67 -17.53 -5.48
C TYR A 137 -6.01 -18.24 -5.25
N PHE A 138 -7.15 -17.60 -5.50
CA PHE A 138 -8.45 -18.27 -5.34
C PHE A 138 -8.70 -19.38 -6.36
N ARG A 139 -8.13 -19.29 -7.57
CA ARG A 139 -8.24 -20.36 -8.57
C ARG A 139 -7.48 -21.62 -8.14
N LEU A 140 -6.30 -21.46 -7.54
CA LEU A 140 -5.42 -22.56 -7.12
C LEU A 140 -5.81 -23.10 -5.74
N CYS A 141 -6.04 -22.22 -4.76
CA CYS A 141 -6.27 -22.57 -3.37
C CYS A 141 -7.76 -22.58 -2.99
N GLY A 142 -8.64 -21.94 -3.76
CA GLY A 142 -10.07 -21.82 -3.44
C GLY A 142 -10.96 -22.99 -3.90
N LYS A 143 -10.42 -23.98 -4.61
CA LYS A 143 -11.20 -25.17 -5.05
C LYS A 143 -11.36 -26.26 -3.98
N ASP A 144 -10.66 -26.17 -2.86
CA ASP A 144 -10.78 -27.11 -1.73
C ASP A 144 -10.91 -26.31 -0.42
N VAL A 145 -12.06 -25.68 -0.19
CA VAL A 145 -12.39 -25.08 1.12
C VAL A 145 -12.79 -26.18 2.10
N SER A 146 -11.82 -27.06 2.40
CA SER A 146 -11.62 -27.55 3.75
C SER A 146 -10.33 -26.89 4.23
N ASN A 147 -10.36 -26.28 5.40
CA ASN A 147 -9.30 -25.47 6.02
C ASN A 147 -7.94 -26.20 6.16
N ASP A 148 -7.84 -27.44 5.67
CA ASP A 148 -6.71 -28.36 5.76
C ASP A 148 -5.71 -28.25 4.59
N GLN A 149 -6.10 -27.74 3.42
CA GLN A 149 -5.23 -27.69 2.23
C GLN A 149 -4.43 -26.39 2.02
N GLU A 150 -4.72 -25.30 2.76
CA GLU A 150 -3.94 -24.06 2.61
C GLU A 150 -2.45 -24.31 2.94
N PRO A 151 -1.48 -23.88 2.12
CA PRO A 151 -0.06 -24.10 2.42
C PRO A 151 0.27 -23.71 3.87
N ARG A 152 1.00 -24.56 4.60
CA ARG A 152 1.32 -24.32 6.01
C ARG A 152 2.01 -22.96 6.21
N ALA A 153 2.81 -22.54 5.23
CA ALA A 153 3.45 -21.24 5.20
C ALA A 153 2.42 -20.09 5.17
N LEU A 154 1.38 -20.17 4.34
CA LEU A 154 0.30 -19.18 4.28
C LEU A 154 -0.50 -19.11 5.59
N ARG A 155 -0.88 -20.27 6.15
CA ARG A 155 -1.56 -20.31 7.46
C ARG A 155 -0.71 -19.70 8.57
N GLN A 156 0.59 -19.97 8.57
CA GLN A 156 1.51 -19.39 9.55
C GLN A 156 1.70 -17.89 9.33
N LEU A 157 1.78 -17.41 8.09
CA LEU A 157 1.88 -15.99 7.75
C LEU A 157 0.64 -15.23 8.23
N GLN A 158 -0.55 -15.71 7.86
CA GLN A 158 -1.83 -15.12 8.27
C GLN A 158 -2.05 -15.19 9.80
N SER A 159 -1.69 -16.31 10.44
CA SER A 159 -1.78 -16.48 11.90
C SER A 159 -0.81 -15.57 12.66
N SER A 160 0.45 -15.51 12.21
CA SER A 160 1.48 -14.64 12.79
C SER A 160 1.05 -13.18 12.71
N TYR A 161 0.50 -12.75 11.59
CA TYR A 161 -0.05 -11.41 11.42
C TYR A 161 -1.21 -11.11 12.39
N ARG A 162 -2.18 -12.04 12.50
CA ARG A 162 -3.28 -11.92 13.48
C ARG A 162 -2.79 -11.82 14.93
N SER A 163 -1.70 -12.51 15.27
CA SER A 163 -1.10 -12.50 16.62
C SER A 163 -0.23 -11.27 16.90
N GLY A 164 0.55 -10.81 15.91
CA GLY A 164 1.40 -9.62 16.00
C GLY A 164 0.57 -8.35 16.25
N LEU A 165 -0.58 -8.22 15.58
CA LEU A 165 -1.50 -7.10 15.79
C LEU A 165 -2.02 -6.98 17.23
N ARG A 166 -2.31 -8.10 17.91
CA ARG A 166 -2.75 -8.06 19.32
C ARG A 166 -1.68 -7.53 20.25
N SER A 167 -0.40 -7.69 19.90
CA SER A 167 0.71 -7.17 20.69
C SER A 167 0.96 -5.67 20.48
N THR A 168 0.63 -5.12 19.30
CA THR A 168 0.85 -3.70 18.97
C THR A 168 -0.30 -2.80 19.43
N LEU A 169 -1.54 -3.31 19.45
CA LEU A 169 -2.72 -2.60 19.96
C LEU A 169 -2.90 -2.67 21.49
N ALA A 170 -2.03 -3.42 22.18
CA ALA A 170 -2.07 -3.58 23.64
C ALA A 170 -1.01 -2.73 24.38
N LYS A 171 -0.41 -1.75 23.69
CA LYS A 171 0.51 -0.74 24.26
C LYS A 171 -0.05 0.65 24.03
#